data_AF-A0A6A7LGN5-F1
#
_entry.id   AF-A0A6A7LGN5-F1
#
_cell.length_a   1.000
_cell.length_b   1.000
_cell.length_c   1.000
_cell.angle_alpha   90.00
_cell.angle_beta   90.00
_cell.angle_gamma   90.00
#
_symmetry.space_group_name_H-M   'P 1'
#
loop_
_entity.id
_entity.type
_entity.pdbx_description
1 polymer ?
#
loop_
_entity_poly.entity_id
_entity_poly.type
_entity_poly.pdbx_seq_one_letter_code
_entity_poly.pdbx_strand_id
1 'polypeptide(L)' 'MNEDVLKKIQNELPDEFGVTTENIMYNIEDDKVFCLVEAPNKSAVEKHQAKYGITCEWIMEVKLTSYS' A
#
# COMPACT_ATOMS: atom_id res chain seq x y z
N MET A 1 -5.82 -12.08 4.75
CA MET A 1 -6.14 -11.16 3.63
C MET A 1 -6.32 -11.99 2.34
N ASN A 2 -7.18 -11.61 1.38
CA ASN A 2 -7.47 -12.43 0.18
C ASN A 2 -6.60 -12.00 -1.03
N GLU A 3 -6.09 -12.97 -1.81
CA GLU A 3 -5.25 -12.74 -3.00
C GLU A 3 -5.97 -11.92 -4.08
N ASP A 4 -7.27 -12.13 -4.29
CA ASP A 4 -8.05 -11.35 -5.26
C ASP A 4 -8.13 -9.86 -4.89
N VAL A 5 -8.18 -9.56 -3.59
CA VAL A 5 -8.19 -8.17 -3.08
C VAL A 5 -6.83 -7.53 -3.34
N LEU A 6 -5.74 -8.26 -3.12
CA LEU A 6 -4.39 -7.79 -3.39
C LEU A 6 -4.19 -7.42 -4.86
N LYS A 7 -4.55 -8.34 -5.76
CA LYS A 7 -4.40 -8.12 -7.22
C LYS A 7 -5.21 -6.93 -7.71
N LYS A 8 -6.38 -6.70 -7.12
CA LYS A 8 -7.22 -5.55 -7.49
C LYS A 8 -6.55 -4.24 -7.10
N ILE A 9 -6.10 -4.12 -5.85
CA ILE A 9 -5.44 -2.89 -5.34
C ILE A 9 -4.14 -2.59 -6.11
N GLN A 10 -3.39 -3.62 -6.49
CA GLN A 10 -2.13 -3.46 -7.23
C GLN A 10 -2.29 -2.96 -8.67
N ASN A 11 -3.47 -3.13 -9.29
CA ASN A 11 -3.71 -2.71 -10.68
C ASN A 11 -4.64 -1.49 -10.79
N GLU A 12 -4.97 -0.84 -9.67
CA GLU A 12 -5.81 0.35 -9.69
C GLU A 12 -5.01 1.59 -10.13
N LEU A 13 -5.69 2.47 -10.87
CA LEU A 13 -5.23 3.83 -11.11
C LEU A 13 -5.04 4.57 -9.77
N PRO A 14 -4.25 5.66 -9.73
CA PRO A 14 -4.15 6.49 -8.54
C PRO A 14 -5.55 6.82 -8.01
N ASP A 15 -5.77 6.59 -6.73
CA ASP A 15 -7.09 6.78 -6.14
C ASP A 15 -7.45 8.26 -5.92
N GLU A 16 -8.60 8.53 -5.31
CA GLU A 16 -9.06 9.90 -5.00
C GLU A 16 -8.11 10.70 -4.07
N PHE A 17 -7.17 10.02 -3.40
CA PHE A 17 -6.15 10.64 -2.57
C PHE A 17 -4.80 10.79 -3.30
N GLY A 18 -4.73 10.35 -4.56
CA GLY A 18 -3.52 10.34 -5.38
C GLY A 18 -2.53 9.25 -4.99
N VAL A 19 -3.00 8.16 -4.38
CA VAL A 19 -2.14 7.02 -3.99
C VAL A 19 -2.12 5.98 -5.10
N THR A 20 -0.93 5.60 -5.54
CA THR A 20 -0.69 4.51 -6.50
C THR A 20 -0.04 3.34 -5.77
N THR A 21 -0.54 2.13 -6.00
CA THR A 21 0.05 0.92 -5.43
C THR A 21 1.12 0.36 -6.36
N GLU A 22 2.38 0.47 -5.97
CA GLU A 22 3.51 -0.09 -6.72
C GLU A 22 3.64 -1.59 -6.50
N ASN A 23 3.54 -2.01 -5.23
CA ASN A 23 3.66 -3.42 -4.87
C ASN A 23 2.95 -3.74 -3.56
N ILE A 24 2.47 -4.98 -3.45
CA ILE A 24 1.97 -5.52 -2.19
C ILE A 24 2.66 -6.86 -1.92
N MET A 25 3.30 -6.94 -0.76
CA MET A 25 4.03 -8.12 -0.32
C MET A 25 3.33 -8.69 0.91
N TYR A 26 2.92 -9.95 0.85
CA TYR A 26 2.31 -10.65 1.99
C TYR A 26 3.29 -11.69 2.53
N ASN A 27 3.71 -11.50 3.78
CA ASN A 27 4.43 -12.50 4.54
C ASN A 27 3.41 -13.37 5.28
N ILE A 28 3.24 -14.60 4.79
CA ILE A 28 2.27 -15.57 5.31
C ILE A 28 2.68 -16.07 6.70
N GLU A 29 3.98 -16.22 6.96
CA GLU A 29 4.47 -16.78 8.23
C GLU A 29 4.21 -15.84 9.41
N ASP A 30 4.37 -14.53 9.19
CA ASP A 30 4.14 -13.49 10.20
C ASP A 30 2.74 -12.86 10.12
N ASP A 31 1.89 -13.28 9.17
CA ASP A 31 0.61 -12.66 8.81
C ASP A 31 0.71 -11.14 8.61
N LYS A 32 1.77 -10.69 7.92
CA LYS A 32 2.09 -9.26 7.71
C LYS A 32 2.00 -8.85 6.26
N VAL A 33 1.46 -7.66 6.06
CA VAL A 33 1.27 -7.04 4.75
C VAL A 33 2.11 -5.79 4.65
N PHE A 34 2.91 -5.71 3.60
CA PHE A 34 3.71 -4.54 3.28
C PHE A 34 3.24 -3.97 1.94
N CYS A 35 2.89 -2.69 1.93
CA CYS A 35 2.52 -1.99 0.70
C CYS A 35 3.61 -0.98 0.37
N LEU A 36 4.13 -1.05 -0.85
CA LEU A 36 4.90 0.03 -1.44
C LEU A 36 3.95 0.87 -2.27
N VAL A 37 3.84 2.15 -1.93
CA VAL A 37 2.93 3.09 -2.58
C VAL A 37 3.65 4.38 -2.94
N GLU A 38 3.27 4.96 -4.08
CA GLU A 38 3.56 6.36 -4.38
C GLU A 38 2.39 7.21 -3.90
N ALA A 39 2.68 8.28 -3.16
CA ALA A 39 1.65 9.12 -2.56
C ALA A 39 2.14 10.55 -2.36
N PRO A 40 1.25 11.55 -2.36
CA PRO A 40 1.64 12.95 -2.18
C PRO A 40 2.11 13.27 -0.75
N ASN A 41 1.63 12.53 0.25
CA ASN A 41 2.05 12.64 1.65
C ASN A 41 1.52 11.47 2.49
N LYS A 42 2.01 11.35 3.73
CA LYS A 42 1.59 10.33 4.70
C LYS A 42 0.07 10.32 4.95
N SER A 43 -0.58 11.48 5.01
CA SER A 43 -2.02 11.55 5.27
C SER A 43 -2.86 10.96 4.14
N ALA A 44 -2.40 11.05 2.89
CA ALA A 44 -3.05 10.38 1.76
C ALA A 44 -3.00 8.86 1.90
N VAL A 45 -1.86 8.31 2.36
CA VAL A 45 -1.70 6.88 2.62
C VAL A 45 -2.63 6.41 3.74
N GLU A 46 -2.74 7.16 4.83
CA GLU A 46 -3.64 6.85 5.95
C GLU A 46 -5.10 6.81 5.51
N LYS A 47 -5.53 7.77 4.67
CA LYS A 47 -6.90 7.81 4.12
C LYS A 47 -7.17 6.67 3.14
N HIS A 48 -6.21 6.36 2.27
CA HIS A 48 -6.28 5.20 1.37
C HIS A 48 -6.51 3.91 2.17
N GLN A 49 -5.71 3.67 3.21
CA GLN A 49 -5.85 2.47 4.05
C GLN A 49 -7.20 2.43 4.78
N ALA A 50 -7.65 3.56 5.34
CA ALA A 50 -8.94 3.66 6.02
C ALA A 50 -10.12 3.36 5.09
N LYS A 51 -10.05 3.73 3.80
CA LYS A 51 -11.06 3.41 2.78
C LYS A 51 -11.27 1.91 2.61
N TYR A 52 -10.20 1.11 2.73
CA TYR A 52 -10.28 -0.36 2.66
C TYR A 52 -10.48 -1.02 4.03
N GLY A 53 -10.68 -0.24 5.10
CA GLY A 53 -10.82 -0.75 6.46
C GLY A 53 -9.54 -1.38 7.01
N ILE A 54 -8.38 -0.98 6.49
CA ILE A 54 -7.08 -1.52 6.88
C ILE A 54 -6.45 -0.59 7.92
N THR A 55 -6.10 -1.14 9.08
CA THR A 55 -5.32 -0.44 10.09
C THR A 55 -3.84 -0.65 9.80
N CYS A 56 -3.09 0.43 9.55
CA CYS A 56 -1.65 0.34 9.33
C CYS A 56 -0.89 0.63 10.61
N GLU A 57 -0.04 -0.31 11.03
CA GLU A 57 0.76 -0.17 12.25
C GLU A 57 1.85 0.91 12.11
N TRP A 58 2.43 1.06 10.92
CA TRP A 58 3.51 2.00 10.67
C TRP A 58 3.58 2.41 9.20
N ILE A 59 4.01 3.66 8.96
CA ILE A 59 4.26 4.19 7.62
C ILE A 59 5.61 4.89 7.66
N MET A 60 6.47 4.58 6.70
CA MET A 60 7.78 5.20 6.52
C MET A 60 7.89 5.73 5.10
N GLU A 61 8.25 7.01 4.97
CA GLU A 61 8.61 7.60 3.68
C GLU A 61 9.99 7.07 3.25
N VAL A 62 10.06 6.53 2.03
CA VAL A 62 11.31 6.10 1.41
C VAL A 62 11.67 7.08 0.28
N LYS A 63 12.91 7.55 0.25
CA LYS A 63 13.36 8.58 -0.73
C LYS A 63 14.03 8.00 -1.97
N LEU A 64 14.52 6.78 -1.88
CA LEU A 64 15.28 6.11 -2.92
C LEU A 64 15.00 4.61 -2.87
N THR A 65 14.89 4.01 -4.04
CA THR A 65 14.82 2.56 -4.22
C THR A 65 15.93 2.14 -5.17
N SER A 66 16.61 1.03 -4.90
CA SER A 66 17.52 0.41 -5.86
C SER A 66 16.77 -0.69 -6.61
N TYR A 67 16.35 -0.41 -7.84
CA TYR A 67 15.89 -1.46 -8.76
C TYR A 67 17.12 -1.96 -9.54
N SER A 68 17.37 -3.27 -9.54
CA SER A 68 18.37 -3.92 -10.40
C SER A 68 17.76 -4.32 -11.74
#